data_AF-A0A2S3Z9Q9-F1
#
_entry.id   AF-A0A2S3Z9Q9-F1
#
_cell.length_a   1.000
_cell.length_b   1.000
_cell.length_c   1.000
_cell.angle_alpha   90.00
_cell.angle_beta   90.00
_cell.angle_gamma   90.00
#
_symmetry.space_group_name_H-M   'P 1'
#
loop_
_entity.id
_entity.type
_entity.pdbx_description
1 polymer ?
#
loop_
_entity_poly.entity_id
_entity_poly.type
_entity_poly.pdbx_seq_one_letter_code
_entity_poly.pdbx_strand_id
1 'polypeptide(L)'
;RDGGCIIPGCTCPPQWTEVHHVTPWQNGGPTNVSNGVLLCWYHHHNIDTSGWHIRMVLGMPEVKAPHWIDPTGTWRKPPQHRAHDPKYRRQDE
;
A
#
# COMPACT_ATOMS: atom_id res chain seq x y z
N ARG A 1 1.70 -7.70 7.82
CA ARG A 1 2.65 -7.25 6.78
C ARG A 1 2.47 -5.76 6.52
N ASP A 2 1.39 -5.36 5.83
CA ASP A 2 1.21 -3.96 5.41
C ASP A 2 0.75 -3.05 6.56
N GLY A 3 -0.05 -3.59 7.49
CA GLY A 3 -0.46 -2.89 8.71
C GLY A 3 -1.45 -1.73 8.48
N GLY A 4 -1.82 -1.45 7.23
CA GLY A 4 -2.70 -0.37 6.80
C GLY A 4 -2.43 -0.04 5.33
N CYS A 5 -2.93 1.11 4.85
CA CYS A 5 -2.65 1.55 3.49
C CYS A 5 -1.15 1.78 3.29
N ILE A 6 -0.57 1.21 2.23
CA ILE A 6 0.88 1.29 1.98
C ILE A 6 1.36 2.64 1.42
N ILE A 7 0.46 3.55 1.06
CA ILE A 7 0.84 4.88 0.55
C ILE A 7 1.41 5.72 1.69
N PRO A 8 2.67 6.20 1.59
CA PRO A 8 3.32 6.99 2.64
C PRO A 8 2.48 8.19 3.06
N GLY A 9 2.34 8.38 4.38
CA GLY A 9 1.52 9.45 4.97
C GLY A 9 0.04 9.08 5.17
N CYS A 10 -0.45 7.98 4.59
CA CYS A 10 -1.79 7.50 4.87
C CYS A 10 -1.84 6.78 6.24
N THR A 11 -2.77 7.18 7.10
CA THR A 11 -2.97 6.61 8.44
C THR A 11 -4.15 5.65 8.51
N CYS A 12 -4.72 5.26 7.36
CA CYS A 12 -5.87 4.37 7.30
C CYS A 12 -5.52 2.94 7.82
N PRO A 13 -6.22 2.44 8.85
CA PRO A 13 -5.94 1.14 9.46
C PRO A 13 -6.37 -0.02 8.55
N PRO A 14 -5.86 -1.24 8.76
CA PRO A 14 -6.07 -2.35 7.84
C PRO A 14 -7.54 -2.78 7.72
N GLN A 15 -8.36 -2.56 8.76
CA GLN A 15 -9.80 -2.83 8.73
C GLN A 15 -10.56 -1.97 7.72
N TRP A 16 -9.96 -0.86 7.26
CA TRP A 16 -10.55 0.08 6.29
C TRP A 16 -9.78 0.08 4.96
N THR A 17 -9.08 -1.02 4.68
CA THR A 17 -8.35 -1.22 3.44
C THR A 17 -8.93 -2.35 2.60
N GLU A 18 -8.69 -2.26 1.31
CA GLU A 18 -9.03 -3.24 0.29
C GLU A 18 -7.72 -3.85 -0.23
N VAL A 19 -7.78 -5.13 -0.62
CA VAL A 19 -6.64 -5.80 -1.25
C VAL A 19 -6.58 -5.39 -2.71
N HIS A 20 -5.44 -4.82 -3.11
CA HIS A 20 -5.14 -4.43 -4.46
C HIS A 20 -4.11 -5.39 -5.08
N HIS A 21 -4.36 -5.86 -6.30
CA HIS A 21 -3.38 -6.63 -7.07
C HIS A 21 -2.40 -5.69 -7.76
N VAL A 22 -1.11 -5.76 -7.41
CA VAL A 22 -0.07 -4.91 -8.02
C VAL A 22 0.11 -5.21 -9.50
N THR A 23 0.15 -6.50 -9.85
CA THR A 23 -0.09 -6.93 -11.23
C THR A 23 -1.55 -7.33 -11.35
N PRO A 24 -2.35 -6.66 -12.20
CA PRO A 24 -3.77 -6.95 -12.36
C PRO A 24 -4.03 -8.41 -12.72
N TRP A 25 -5.11 -8.97 -12.17
CA TRP A 25 -5.52 -10.35 -12.47
C TRP A 25 -5.73 -10.58 -13.98
N GLN A 26 -6.35 -9.61 -14.67
CA GLN A 26 -6.55 -9.65 -16.13
C GLN A 26 -5.24 -9.72 -16.94
N ASN A 27 -4.12 -9.31 -16.34
CA ASN A 27 -2.78 -9.38 -16.93
C ASN A 27 -2.01 -10.64 -16.46
N GLY A 28 -2.70 -11.63 -15.88
CA GLY A 28 -2.09 -12.86 -15.36
C GLY A 28 -1.48 -12.73 -13.96
N GLY A 29 -1.75 -11.65 -13.24
CA GLY A 29 -1.28 -11.49 -11.86
C GLY A 29 -1.89 -12.52 -10.91
N PRO A 30 -1.09 -13.18 -10.04
CA PRO A 30 -1.60 -14.20 -9.14
C PRO A 30 -2.44 -13.59 -8.01
N THR A 31 -3.48 -14.32 -7.57
CA THR A 31 -4.29 -13.97 -6.40
C THR A 31 -3.65 -14.54 -5.14
N ASN A 32 -2.55 -13.95 -4.70
CA ASN A 32 -1.88 -14.33 -3.47
C ASN A 32 -1.18 -13.13 -2.82
N VAL A 33 -0.66 -13.35 -1.60
CA VAL A 33 -0.02 -12.29 -0.82
C VAL A 33 1.22 -11.71 -1.51
N SER A 34 1.95 -12.46 -2.35
CA SER A 34 3.14 -11.91 -3.01
C SER A 34 2.82 -10.95 -4.16
N ASN A 35 1.54 -10.78 -4.52
CA ASN A 35 1.05 -9.81 -5.50
C ASN A 35 -0.06 -8.88 -4.96
N GLY A 36 -0.57 -9.12 -3.76
CA GLY A 36 -1.57 -8.27 -3.11
C GLY A 36 -0.94 -7.24 -2.17
N VAL A 37 -1.51 -6.03 -2.08
CA VAL A 37 -1.18 -4.99 -1.09
C VAL A 37 -2.43 -4.36 -0.50
N LEU A 38 -2.35 -3.77 0.69
CA LEU A 38 -3.46 -3.01 1.28
C LEU A 38 -3.46 -1.54 0.84
N LEU A 39 -4.61 -1.08 0.33
CA LEU A 39 -4.89 0.33 0.02
C LEU A 39 -6.20 0.76 0.68
N CYS A 40 -6.28 1.99 1.20
CA CYS A 40 -7.58 2.52 1.62
C CYS A 40 -8.48 2.75 0.40
N TRP A 41 -9.79 2.86 0.62
CA TRP A 41 -10.76 3.10 -0.45
C TRP A 41 -10.31 4.20 -1.43
N TYR A 42 -9.89 5.37 -0.92
CA TYR A 42 -9.43 6.49 -1.76
C TYR A 42 -8.23 6.11 -2.64
N HIS A 43 -7.18 5.55 -2.05
CA HIS A 43 -5.98 5.19 -2.82
C HIS A 43 -6.24 4.02 -3.76
N HIS A 44 -7.09 3.06 -3.38
CA HIS A 44 -7.40 1.92 -4.24
C HIS A 44 -8.07 2.38 -5.54
N HIS A 45 -9.03 3.31 -5.46
CA HIS A 45 -9.79 3.78 -6.62
C HIS A 45 -9.02 4.79 -7.48
N ASN A 46 -7.96 5.41 -6.95
CA ASN A 46 -7.19 6.44 -7.65
C ASN A 46 -5.75 6.02 -7.93
N ILE A 47 -5.35 4.78 -7.65
CA ILE A 47 -3.93 4.40 -7.72
C ILE A 47 -3.35 4.66 -9.12
N ASP A 48 -4.09 4.29 -10.15
CA ASP A 48 -3.68 4.41 -11.56
C ASP A 48 -3.56 5.86 -12.05
N THR A 49 -4.25 6.82 -11.40
CA THR A 49 -4.30 8.23 -11.81
C THR A 49 -3.57 9.18 -10.85
N SER A 50 -3.31 8.74 -9.63
CA SER A 50 -2.71 9.55 -8.56
C SER A 50 -1.23 9.89 -8.77
N GLY A 51 -0.57 9.22 -9.74
CA GLY A 51 0.87 9.30 -9.97
C GLY A 51 1.71 8.41 -9.04
N TRP A 52 1.09 7.80 -8.03
CA TRP A 52 1.73 6.76 -7.22
C TRP A 52 1.87 5.49 -8.04
N HIS A 53 3.01 4.81 -7.87
CA HIS A 53 3.23 3.51 -8.49
C HIS A 53 3.62 2.49 -7.42
N ILE A 54 3.24 1.24 -7.65
CA ILE A 54 3.52 0.12 -6.76
C ILE A 54 4.22 -0.96 -7.57
N ARG A 55 5.21 -1.62 -6.97
CA ARG A 55 5.82 -2.84 -7.52
C ARG A 55 6.04 -3.87 -6.41
N MET A 56 6.15 -5.13 -6.79
CA MET A 56 6.58 -6.20 -5.90
C MET A 56 8.03 -6.59 -6.20
N VAL A 57 8.87 -6.64 -5.17
CA VAL A 57 10.26 -7.08 -5.23
C VAL A 57 10.44 -8.22 -4.22
N LEU A 58 10.65 -9.44 -4.72
CA LEU A 58 10.77 -10.64 -3.88
C LEU A 58 9.60 -10.81 -2.90
N GLY A 59 8.38 -10.53 -3.35
CA GLY A 59 7.15 -10.61 -2.55
C GLY A 59 6.93 -9.46 -1.57
N MET A 60 7.76 -8.42 -1.60
CA MET A 60 7.63 -7.21 -0.78
C MET A 60 7.25 -6.01 -1.62
N PRO A 61 6.31 -5.16 -1.16
CA PRO A 61 5.91 -3.98 -1.91
C PRO A 61 6.98 -2.89 -1.84
N GLU A 62 7.11 -2.15 -2.93
CA GLU A 62 7.77 -0.85 -2.98
C GLU A 62 6.83 0.15 -3.66
N VAL A 63 6.90 1.40 -3.20
CA VAL A 63 6.11 2.52 -3.69
C VAL A 63 7.02 3.58 -4.28
N LYS A 64 6.59 4.20 -5.37
CA LYS A 64 7.21 5.37 -5.95
C LYS A 64 6.20 6.51 -5.95
N ALA A 65 6.60 7.64 -5.38
CA ALA A 65 5.75 8.81 -5.30
C ALA A 65 5.66 9.53 -6.67
N PRO A 66 4.60 10.32 -6.89
CA PRO A 66 4.55 11.27 -7.97
C PRO A 66 5.75 12.24 -7.93
N HIS A 67 6.16 12.72 -9.10
CA HIS A 67 7.37 13.57 -9.23
C HIS A 67 7.28 14.88 -8.44
N TRP A 68 6.07 15.41 -8.19
CA TRP A 68 5.86 16.63 -7.39
C TRP A 68 5.96 16.40 -5.88
N ILE A 69 5.94 15.14 -5.42
CA ILE A 69 6.20 14.76 -4.02
C ILE A 69 7.66 14.35 -3.85
N ASP A 70 8.18 13.56 -4.78
CA ASP A 70 9.58 13.15 -4.81
C ASP A 70 10.12 13.17 -6.24
N PRO A 71 10.88 14.22 -6.63
CA PRO A 71 11.40 14.36 -7.99
C PRO A 71 12.46 13.32 -8.33
N THR A 72 13.02 12.61 -7.34
CA THR A 72 14.02 11.57 -7.59
C THR A 72 13.41 10.31 -8.21
N GLY A 73 12.08 10.13 -8.10
CA GLY A 73 11.39 8.92 -8.59
C GLY A 73 11.87 7.64 -7.90
N THR A 74 12.41 7.76 -6.68
CA THR A 74 13.00 6.64 -5.94
C THR A 74 11.92 5.68 -5.46
N TRP A 75 12.11 4.39 -5.73
CA TRP A 75 11.32 3.33 -5.12
C TRP A 75 11.71 3.15 -3.65
N ARG A 76 10.73 3.16 -2.76
CA ARG A 76 10.93 2.97 -1.32
C ARG A 76 10.03 1.87 -0.80
N LYS A 77 10.49 1.15 0.22
CA LYS A 77 9.62 0.28 1.01
C LYS A 77 8.55 1.15 1.69
N PRO A 78 7.28 0.72 1.72
CA PRO A 78 6.25 1.41 2.49
C PRO A 78 6.67 1.55 3.96
N PRO A 79 6.35 2.67 4.61
CA PRO A 79 6.54 2.78 6.05
C PRO A 79 5.69 1.72 6.76
N GLN A 80 6.20 1.18 7.86
CA GLN A 80 5.40 0.31 8.72
C GLN A 80 4.26 1.14 9.31
N HIS A 81 3.03 0.67 9.12
CA HIS A 81 1.86 1.41 9.56
C HIS A 81 1.69 1.35 11.07
N ARG A 82 1.59 2.52 11.70
CA ARG A 82 1.50 2.66 13.17
C ARG A 82 0.18 2.20 13.75
N ALA A 83 -0.87 1.95 12.95
CA ALA A 83 -2.13 1.41 13.47
C ALA A 83 -1.97 0.05 14.15
N HIS A 84 -0.87 -0.67 13.85
CA HIS A 84 -0.52 -1.92 14.51
C HIS A 84 0.52 -1.76 15.64
N ASP A 85 0.91 -0.53 15.99
CA ASP A 85 1.74 -0.29 17.18
C ASP A 85 0.89 -0.62 18.42
N PRO A 86 1.33 -1.58 19.25
CA PRO A 86 0.61 -1.98 20.46
C PRO A 86 0.28 -0.82 21.41
N LYS A 87 1.05 0.29 21.35
CA LYS A 87 0.84 1.48 22.18
C LYS A 87 -0.41 2.28 21.79
N TYR A 88 -0.86 2.17 20.54
CA TYR A 88 -1.99 2.94 19.99
C TYR A 88 -3.16 2.07 19.54
N ARG A 89 -3.03 0.74 19.62
CA ARG A 89 -4.14 -0.19 19.46
C ARG A 89 -5.14 0.08 20.59
N ARG A 90 -6.29 0.69 20.27
CA ARG A 90 -7.40 0.72 21.24
C ARG A 90 -7.70 -0.71 21.66
N GLN A 91 -7.68 -0.94 22.97
CA GLN A 91 -8.19 -2.17 23.56
C GLN A 91 -9.71 -2.03 23.47
N ASP A 92 -10.26 -2.44 22.33
CA ASP A 92 -11.71 -2.50 22.18
C ASP A 92 -12.16 -3.72 23.02
N GLU A 93 -13.01 -3.47 24.03
CA GLU A 93 -13.66 -4.48 24.90
C GLU A 93 -14.59 -5.42 24.12
#